data_AF-A0A1Y5FBH8-F1
#
_entry.id   AF-A0A1Y5FBH8-F1
#
_cell.length_a   1.000
_cell.length_b   1.000
_cell.length_c   1.000
_cell.angle_alpha   90.00
_cell.angle_beta   90.00
_cell.angle_gamma   90.00
#
_symmetry.space_group_name_H-M   'P 1'
#
loop_
_entity.id
_entity.type
_entity.pdbx_description
1 polymer ?
#
loop_
_entity_poly.entity_id
_entity_poly.type
_entity_poly.pdbx_seq_one_letter_code
_entity_poly.pdbx_strand_id
1 'polypeptide(L)' 'MASLQDTLIETISKDLKDLGSLESGKDRRKECSLLLARIESAKKIMSTNESLMKKLSDFQLETESLKNG' A
#
# COMPACT_ATOMS: atom_id res chain seq x y z
N MET A 1 -8.30 -19.44 -8.64
CA MET A 1 -6.99 -18.76 -8.79
C MET A 1 -7.24 -17.29 -8.62
N ALA A 2 -6.57 -16.62 -7.68
CA ALA A 2 -6.62 -15.16 -7.59
C ALA A 2 -5.95 -14.56 -8.83
N SER A 3 -6.49 -13.45 -9.35
CA SER A 3 -5.85 -12.76 -10.47
C SER A 3 -4.55 -12.10 -10.00
N LEU A 4 -3.62 -11.80 -10.92
CA LEU A 4 -2.40 -11.04 -10.59
C LEU A 4 -2.72 -9.73 -9.87
N GLN A 5 -3.84 -9.09 -10.24
CA GLN A 5 -4.31 -7.86 -9.62
C GLN A 5 -4.73 -8.09 -8.17
N ASP A 6 -5.48 -9.16 -7.89
CA ASP A 6 -5.92 -9.51 -6.54
C ASP A 6 -4.72 -9.84 -5.64
N THR A 7 -3.76 -10.62 -6.14
CA THR A 7 -2.54 -10.96 -5.40
C THR A 7 -1.71 -9.72 -5.06
N LEU A 8 -1.64 -8.74 -5.97
CA LEU A 8 -0.94 -7.49 -5.70
C LEU A 8 -1.63 -6.68 -4.58
N ILE A 9 -2.95 -6.63 -4.59
CA ILE A 9 -3.75 -5.96 -3.55
C ILE A 9 -3.58 -6.66 -2.19
N GLU A 10 -3.65 -7.98 -2.16
CA GLU A 10 -3.43 -8.76 -0.93
C GLU A 10 -2.03 -8.53 -0.35
N THR A 11 -1.02 -8.47 -1.23
CA THR A 11 0.37 -8.21 -0.81
C THR A 11 0.51 -6.81 -0.22
N ILE A 12 -0.02 -5.78 -0.88
CA ILE A 12 0.00 -4.40 -0.37
C ILE A 12 -0.76 -4.29 0.95
N SER A 13 -1.91 -4.95 1.07
CA SER A 13 -2.70 -4.97 2.30
C SER A 13 -1.93 -5.62 3.46
N LYS A 14 -1.21 -6.71 3.18
CA LYS A 14 -0.35 -7.37 4.18
C LYS A 14 0.81 -6.47 4.59
N ASP A 15 1.52 -5.89 3.62
CA ASP A 15 2.64 -4.97 3.89
C ASP A 15 2.18 -3.81 4.80
N LEU A 16 1.01 -3.22 4.51
CA LEU A 16 0.43 -2.15 5.31
C LEU A 16 0.15 -2.58 6.77
N LYS A 17 -0.40 -3.78 6.96
CA LYS A 17 -0.65 -4.33 8.29
C LYS A 17 0.63 -4.57 9.07
N ASP A 18 1.66 -5.08 8.39
CA ASP A 18 2.97 -5.33 8.98
C ASP A 18 3.63 -3.99 9.39
N LEU A 19 3.47 -2.92 8.60
CA LEU A 19 3.91 -1.56 8.96
C LEU A 19 3.21 -0.99 10.19
N GLY A 20 1.91 -1.23 10.35
CA GLY A 20 1.14 -0.80 11.52
C GLY A 20 1.63 -1.42 12.83
N SER A 21 2.37 -2.54 12.74
CA SER A 21 2.98 -3.22 13.88
C SER A 21 4.39 -2.72 14.21
N LEU A 22 4.97 -1.85 13.37
CA LEU A 22 6.29 -1.27 13.62
C LEU A 22 6.20 -0.06 14.57
N GLU A 23 7.17 0.05 15.47
CA GLU A 23 7.34 1.24 16.30
C GLU A 23 7.58 2.49 15.45
N SER A 24 7.16 3.64 15.98
CA SER A 24 7.38 4.92 15.31
C SER A 24 8.86 5.23 15.23
N GLY A 25 9.35 5.56 14.04
CA GLY A 25 10.77 5.75 13.85
C GLY A 25 11.21 5.83 12.40
N LYS A 26 12.54 5.89 12.23
CA LYS A 26 13.18 5.98 10.92
C LYS A 26 12.84 4.80 10.03
N ASP A 27 12.81 3.60 10.61
CA ASP A 27 12.58 2.36 9.85
C ASP A 27 11.13 2.30 9.35
N ARG A 28 10.14 2.57 10.22
CA ARG A 28 8.74 2.68 9.78
C ARG A 28 8.55 3.71 8.67
N ARG A 29 9.17 4.90 8.79
CA ARG A 29 9.10 5.93 7.74
C ARG A 29 9.72 5.49 6.41
N LYS A 30 10.82 4.74 6.47
CA LYS A 30 11.49 4.19 5.29
C LYS A 30 10.59 3.16 4.61
N GLU A 31 10.07 2.20 5.37
CA GLU A 31 9.21 1.15 4.84
C GLU A 31 7.87 1.70 4.31
N CYS A 32 7.27 2.71 4.98
CA CYS A 32 6.12 3.43 4.44
C CYS A 32 6.44 4.09 3.08
N SER A 33 7.63 4.65 2.92
CA SER A 33 8.04 5.27 1.64
C SER A 33 8.19 4.23 0.52
N LEU A 34 8.68 3.03 0.85
CA LEU A 34 8.76 1.91 -0.09
C LEU A 34 7.36 1.43 -0.48
N LEU A 35 6.45 1.29 0.49
CA LEU A 35 5.07 0.88 0.22
C LEU A 35 4.34 1.92 -0.65
N LEU A 36 4.52 3.21 -0.40
CA LEU A 36 3.94 4.28 -1.24
C LEU A 36 4.39 4.17 -2.70
N ALA A 37 5.68 3.91 -2.95
CA ALA A 37 6.18 3.70 -4.31
C ALA A 37 5.58 2.45 -4.99
N ARG A 38 5.34 1.37 -4.21
CA ARG A 38 4.65 0.16 -4.70
C ARG A 38 3.19 0.45 -5.03
N ILE A 39 2.48 1.19 -4.17
CA ILE A 39 1.08 1.60 -4.41
C ILE A 39 0.97 2.45 -5.69
N GLU A 40 1.87 3.41 -5.88
CA GLU A 40 1.88 4.23 -7.11
C GLU A 40 2.09 3.37 -8.37
N SER A 41 2.99 2.39 -8.29
CA SER A 41 3.24 1.44 -9.38
C SER A 41 2.02 0.55 -9.64
N ALA A 42 1.36 0.07 -8.59
CA ALA A 42 0.14 -0.72 -8.70
C ALA A 42 -1.02 0.07 -9.35
N LYS A 43 -1.16 1.35 -9.01
CA LYS A 43 -2.15 2.25 -9.62
C LYS A 43 -1.95 2.38 -11.14
N LYS A 44 -0.70 2.43 -11.60
CA LYS A 44 -0.39 2.46 -13.05
C LYS A 44 -0.84 1.18 -13.75
N ILE A 45 -0.68 0.02 -13.11
CA ILE A 45 -1.09 -1.29 -13.64
C ILE A 45 -2.63 -1.45 -13.64
N MET A 46 -3.30 -0.89 -12.63
CA MET A 46 -4.75 -1.06 -12.39
C MET A 46 -5.59 0.11 -12.88
N SER A 47 -5.06 0.97 -13.75
CA SER A 47 -5.68 2.23 -14.16
C SER A 47 -7.09 2.09 -14.77
N THR A 48 -7.43 0.91 -15.28
CA THR A 48 -8.73 0.60 -15.89
C THR A 48 -9.73 -0.05 -14.92
N ASN A 49 -9.34 -0.33 -13.68
CA ASN A 49 -10.19 -0.94 -12.65
C ASN A 49 -10.44 0.04 -11.50
N GLU A 50 -11.55 0.77 -11.57
CA GLU A 50 -11.93 1.81 -10.59
C GLU A 50 -12.02 1.27 -9.16
N SER A 51 -12.52 0.04 -8.98
CA SER A 51 -12.65 -0.58 -7.65
C SER A 51 -11.28 -0.80 -6.99
N LEU A 52 -10.32 -1.32 -7.76
CA LEU A 52 -8.96 -1.53 -7.26
C LEU A 52 -8.20 -0.22 -7.08
N MET A 53 -8.41 0.75 -7.97
CA MET A 53 -7.86 2.10 -7.83
C MET A 53 -8.34 2.80 -6.56
N LYS A 54 -9.61 2.63 -6.19
CA LYS A 54 -10.13 3.14 -4.93
C LYS A 54 -9.43 2.47 -3.74
N LYS A 55 -9.33 1.13 -3.71
CA LYS A 55 -8.61 0.41 -2.64
C LYS A 55 -7.16 0.88 -2.48
N LEU A 56 -6.44 1.04 -3.59
CA LEU A 56 -5.07 1.55 -3.59
C LEU A 56 -4.97 2.98 -3.08
N SER A 57 -6.00 3.80 -3.31
CA SER A 57 -6.05 5.17 -2.79
C SER A 57 -6.33 5.20 -1.29
N ASP A 58 -7.20 4.32 -0.81
CA ASP A 58 -7.45 4.13 0.62
C ASP A 58 -6.17 3.66 1.33
N PHE A 59 -5.44 2.68 0.77
CA PHE A 59 -4.13 2.24 1.29
C PHE A 59 -3.06 3.35 1.28
N GLN A 60 -3.06 4.20 0.25
CA GLN A 60 -2.13 5.33 0.19
C GLN A 60 -2.34 6.29 1.37
N LEU A 61 -3.58 6.67 1.64
CA LEU A 61 -3.92 7.58 2.75
C LEU A 61 -3.54 6.98 4.11
N GLU A 62 -3.78 5.69 4.31
CA GLU A 62 -3.40 4.99 5.54
C GLU A 62 -1.88 4.93 5.71
N THR A 63 -1.15 4.65 4.63
CA THR A 63 0.33 4.61 4.64
C THR A 63 0.92 6.00 4.92
N GLU A 64 0.36 7.06 4.35
CA GLU A 64 0.76 8.44 4.61
C GLU A 64 0.52 8.83 6.07
N SER A 65 -0.60 8.39 6.64
CA SER A 65 -0.91 8.60 8.07
C SER A 65 0.11 7.91 8.97
N LEU A 66 0.44 6.63 8.69
CA LEU A 66 1.45 5.88 9.45
C LEU A 66 2.87 6.45 9.34
N LYS A 67 3.20 7.05 8.20
CA LYS A 67 4.50 7.70 7.97
C LYS A 67 4.67 8.98 8.80
N ASN A 68 3.57 9.70 9.00
CA ASN A 68 3.57 11.02 9.65
C ASN A 68 3.22 10.98 11.15
N GLY A 69 2.53 9.93 11.62
CA GLY A 69 2.43 9.59 13.05
C GLY A 69 3.70 8.95 13.58
#